data_AF-A0ABD2H8G0-F1
#
_entry.id   AF-A0ABD2H8G0-F1
#
_cell.length_a   1.000
_cell.length_b   1.000
_cell.length_c   1.000
_cell.angle_alpha   90.00
_cell.angle_beta   90.00
_cell.angle_gamma   90.00
#
_symmetry.space_group_name_H-M   'P 1'
#
loop_
_entity.id
_entity.type
_entity.pdbx_description
1 polymer ?
#
loop_
_entity_poly.entity_id
_entity_poly.type
_entity_poly.pdbx_seq_one_letter_code
_entity_poly.pdbx_strand_id
1 'polypeptide(L)'
;MPNKPDKFGIKFWLAADVDSKYMLNGFPYLGKDASRPATQRLGENVVLRLVEPFVGKGRNVTTDNFFTSLPLAKALLSKNTSLVGTIKRNKRELPPSVQVTAELFSTTVLKSEKVVLSVYQCKPRRNVTILSTQHQHVDISTERKKTPETVEYYNHSKVGVDVLDQMARQYSVKGGTRRWPVAVFYNVLDLAVINAWVLYRSCLSQNIPRRDFMLQLAHELRAEWMASKAPPLAGLPFSFASGKGRMSCMVKTHCKRNKTLCKCDKCGDAVCGKCTAKVLNVCNKCV
;
A
#
# COMPACT_ATOMS: atom_id res chain seq x y z
N MET A 1 0.98 -19.08 1.25
CA MET A 1 1.14 -18.86 -0.20
C MET A 1 2.61 -19.07 -0.56
N PRO A 2 2.97 -20.17 -1.26
CA PRO A 2 4.37 -20.62 -1.41
C PRO A 2 5.32 -19.60 -2.06
N ASN A 3 4.83 -18.82 -3.03
CA ASN A 3 5.64 -17.89 -3.82
C ASN A 3 5.60 -16.44 -3.30
N LYS A 4 5.04 -16.19 -2.10
CA LYS A 4 5.00 -14.86 -1.49
C LYS A 4 6.13 -14.72 -0.45
N PRO A 5 6.69 -13.51 -0.24
CA PRO A 5 7.71 -13.27 0.78
C PRO A 5 7.25 -13.77 2.16
N ASP A 6 6.04 -13.35 2.56
CA ASP A 6 5.35 -13.88 3.72
C ASP A 6 4.49 -15.09 3.33
N LYS A 7 4.95 -16.29 3.70
CA LYS A 7 4.27 -17.54 3.35
C LYS A 7 2.95 -17.72 4.09
N PHE A 8 2.80 -17.13 5.28
CA PHE A 8 1.62 -17.26 6.13
C PHE A 8 1.03 -15.88 6.40
N GLY A 9 -0.30 -15.78 6.33
CA GLY A 9 -0.99 -14.51 6.54
C GLY A 9 -2.44 -14.56 6.07
N ILE A 10 -3.14 -13.45 6.28
CA ILE A 10 -4.53 -13.28 5.85
C ILE A 10 -4.52 -12.69 4.46
N LYS A 11 -5.23 -13.34 3.54
CA LYS A 11 -5.34 -12.89 2.15
C LYS A 11 -6.49 -11.90 2.01
N PHE A 12 -6.25 -10.80 1.32
CA PHE A 12 -7.27 -9.85 0.89
C PHE A 12 -7.36 -9.83 -0.64
N TRP A 13 -8.58 -9.68 -1.14
CA TRP A 13 -8.82 -9.30 -2.52
C TRP A 13 -8.93 -7.78 -2.56
N LEU A 14 -8.24 -7.15 -3.51
CA LEU A 14 -8.18 -5.69 -3.62
C LEU A 14 -8.45 -5.29 -5.08
N ALA A 15 -9.15 -4.17 -5.26
CA ALA A 15 -9.19 -3.40 -6.49
C ALA A 15 -8.57 -2.03 -6.22
N ALA A 16 -7.68 -1.62 -7.12
CA ALA A 16 -6.98 -0.35 -7.04
C ALA A 16 -7.07 0.37 -8.37
N ASP A 17 -7.12 1.69 -8.31
CA ASP A 17 -6.99 2.54 -9.48
C ASP A 17 -5.56 2.48 -10.04
N VAL A 18 -5.43 2.40 -11.35
CA VAL A 18 -4.14 2.18 -12.01
C VAL A 18 -3.25 3.40 -11.88
N ASP A 19 -3.78 4.61 -11.98
CA ASP A 19 -2.96 5.83 -12.07
C ASP A 19 -2.63 6.36 -10.68
N SER A 20 -3.67 6.63 -9.88
CA SER A 20 -3.55 7.20 -8.54
C SER A 20 -3.05 6.20 -7.49
N LYS A 21 -3.13 4.89 -7.78
CA LYS A 21 -2.89 3.79 -6.83
C LYS A 21 -3.86 3.82 -5.64
N TYR A 22 -4.98 4.52 -5.77
CA TYR A 22 -6.03 4.57 -4.76
C TYR A 22 -6.70 3.21 -4.61
N MET A 23 -6.84 2.72 -3.37
CA MET A 23 -7.61 1.50 -3.10
C MET A 23 -9.09 1.80 -3.25
N LEU A 24 -9.72 1.19 -4.25
CA LEU A 24 -11.13 1.36 -4.59
C LEU A 24 -12.04 0.48 -3.72
N ASN A 25 -11.70 -0.80 -3.60
CA ASN A 25 -12.48 -1.78 -2.86
C ASN A 25 -11.61 -2.95 -2.41
N GLY A 26 -12.04 -3.67 -1.39
CA GLY A 26 -11.37 -4.88 -0.96
C GLY A 26 -12.09 -5.64 0.15
N PHE A 27 -11.87 -6.94 0.20
CA PHE A 27 -12.45 -7.80 1.24
C PHE A 27 -11.57 -9.02 1.53
N PRO A 28 -11.63 -9.56 2.77
CA PRO A 28 -10.81 -10.71 3.15
C PRO A 28 -11.26 -11.99 2.43
N TYR A 29 -10.30 -12.85 2.12
CA TYR A 29 -10.57 -14.22 1.70
C TYR A 29 -10.79 -15.11 2.92
N LEU A 30 -12.02 -15.58 3.10
CA LEU A 30 -12.46 -16.39 4.25
C LEU A 30 -12.37 -17.91 4.01
N GLY A 31 -11.78 -18.36 2.89
CA GLY A 31 -11.72 -19.77 2.53
C GLY A 31 -12.98 -20.25 1.81
N LYS A 32 -14.05 -20.51 2.56
CA LYS A 32 -15.36 -20.91 2.01
C LYS A 32 -16.32 -19.73 2.07
N ASP A 33 -17.00 -19.47 0.96
CA ASP A 33 -18.01 -18.43 0.84
C ASP A 33 -19.33 -19.06 0.41
N ALA A 34 -20.28 -19.17 1.34
CA ALA A 34 -21.61 -19.74 1.09
C ALA A 34 -22.51 -18.80 0.25
N SER A 35 -22.19 -17.50 0.20
CA SER A 35 -22.95 -16.52 -0.59
C SER A 35 -22.60 -16.54 -2.08
N ARG A 36 -21.52 -17.22 -2.47
CA ARG A 36 -21.10 -17.33 -3.87
C ARG A 36 -22.05 -18.24 -4.65
N PRO A 37 -22.63 -17.77 -5.77
CA PRO A 37 -23.44 -18.62 -6.65
C PRO A 37 -22.66 -19.86 -7.10
N ALA A 38 -23.30 -21.04 -7.08
CA ALA A 38 -22.66 -22.30 -7.49
C ALA A 38 -22.21 -22.30 -8.96
N THR A 39 -22.86 -21.49 -9.79
CA THR A 39 -22.55 -21.31 -11.21
C THR A 39 -21.30 -20.46 -11.46
N GLN A 40 -20.84 -19.68 -10.47
CA GLN A 40 -19.71 -18.77 -10.61
C GLN A 40 -18.41 -19.34 -10.03
N ARG A 41 -17.32 -19.22 -10.80
CA ARG A 41 -15.98 -19.53 -10.29
C ARG A 41 -15.56 -18.48 -9.26
N LEU A 42 -14.65 -18.86 -8.35
CA LEU A 42 -14.14 -17.94 -7.32
C LEU A 42 -13.60 -16.63 -7.90
N GLY A 43 -12.73 -16.72 -8.92
CA GLY A 43 -12.11 -15.54 -9.52
C GLY A 43 -13.13 -14.59 -10.15
N GLU A 44 -14.14 -15.14 -10.83
CA GLU A 44 -15.22 -14.37 -11.45
C GLU A 44 -16.07 -13.63 -10.41
N ASN A 45 -16.52 -14.35 -9.37
CA ASN A 45 -17.31 -13.75 -8.29
C ASN A 45 -16.54 -12.64 -7.56
N VAL A 46 -15.24 -12.86 -7.31
CA VAL A 46 -14.40 -11.85 -6.66
C VAL A 46 -14.32 -10.57 -7.48
N VAL A 47 -14.06 -10.68 -8.79
CA VAL A 47 -13.98 -9.49 -9.65
C VAL A 47 -15.32 -8.77 -9.68
N LEU A 48 -16.43 -9.49 -9.92
CA LEU A 48 -17.76 -8.90 -9.97
C LEU A 48 -18.11 -8.15 -8.68
N ARG A 49 -17.76 -8.69 -7.50
CA ARG A 49 -17.98 -8.01 -6.22
C ARG A 49 -17.09 -6.79 -6.01
N LEU A 50 -15.82 -6.88 -6.38
CA LEU A 50 -14.89 -5.74 -6.22
C LEU A 50 -15.30 -4.55 -7.09
N VAL A 51 -15.73 -4.83 -8.32
CA VAL A 51 -15.99 -3.79 -9.33
C VAL A 51 -17.43 -3.31 -9.35
N GLU A 52 -18.35 -3.97 -8.63
CA GLU A 52 -19.80 -3.66 -8.61
C GLU A 52 -20.13 -2.15 -8.52
N PRO A 53 -19.49 -1.35 -7.65
CA PRO A 53 -19.78 0.10 -7.56
C PRO A 53 -19.34 0.92 -8.78
N PHE A 54 -18.51 0.34 -9.65
CA PHE A 54 -17.82 0.99 -10.75
C PHE A 54 -18.27 0.50 -12.14
N VAL A 55 -19.11 -0.53 -12.18
CA VAL A 55 -19.67 -1.10 -13.41
C VAL A 55 -20.61 -0.11 -14.10
N GLY A 56 -20.76 -0.21 -15.43
CA GLY A 56 -21.67 0.63 -16.21
C GLY A 56 -21.12 2.02 -16.57
N LYS A 57 -19.98 2.39 -16.01
CA LYS A 57 -19.40 3.74 -16.12
C LYS A 57 -18.29 3.84 -17.19
N GLY A 58 -18.27 2.93 -18.17
CA GLY A 58 -17.29 2.94 -19.27
C GLY A 58 -15.84 2.67 -18.85
N ARG A 59 -15.62 2.01 -17.70
CA ARG A 59 -14.29 1.68 -17.19
C ARG A 59 -13.79 0.34 -17.73
N ASN A 60 -12.47 0.18 -17.70
CA ASN A 60 -11.79 -1.09 -17.95
C ASN A 60 -11.31 -1.75 -16.64
N VAL A 61 -11.32 -3.08 -16.58
CA VAL A 61 -10.79 -3.86 -15.47
C VAL A 61 -9.62 -4.71 -15.95
N THR A 62 -8.44 -4.51 -15.37
CA THR A 62 -7.28 -5.36 -15.64
C THR A 62 -7.16 -6.48 -14.61
N THR A 63 -7.06 -7.73 -15.06
CA THR A 63 -7.00 -8.91 -14.16
C THR A 63 -5.86 -9.88 -14.49
N ASP A 64 -5.32 -10.53 -13.45
CA ASP A 64 -4.38 -11.65 -13.62
C ASP A 64 -5.11 -12.96 -13.97
N ASN A 65 -4.34 -13.96 -14.42
CA ASN A 65 -4.75 -15.28 -14.88
C ASN A 65 -5.69 -16.05 -13.95
N PHE A 66 -5.65 -15.79 -12.64
CA PHE A 66 -6.52 -16.45 -11.67
C PHE A 66 -7.98 -16.01 -11.84
N PHE A 67 -8.20 -14.76 -12.22
CA PHE A 67 -9.53 -14.15 -12.31
C PHE A 67 -10.09 -14.20 -13.73
N THR A 68 -9.22 -14.09 -14.74
CA THR A 68 -9.64 -14.01 -16.15
C THR A 68 -10.35 -15.29 -16.64
N SER A 69 -11.52 -15.10 -17.24
CA SER A 69 -12.30 -16.13 -17.93
C SER A 69 -13.17 -15.50 -19.03
N LEU A 70 -13.58 -16.31 -20.00
CA LEU A 70 -14.49 -15.85 -21.05
C LEU A 70 -15.89 -15.49 -20.51
N PRO A 71 -16.50 -16.26 -19.57
CA PRO A 71 -17.74 -15.86 -18.90
C PRO A 71 -17.64 -14.50 -18.20
N LEU A 72 -16.54 -14.25 -17.46
CA LEU A 72 -16.34 -12.96 -16.79
C LEU A 72 -16.25 -11.81 -17.80
N ALA A 73 -15.51 -12.00 -18.89
CA ALA A 73 -15.38 -11.01 -19.95
C ALA A 73 -16.74 -10.65 -20.57
N LYS A 74 -17.58 -11.65 -20.86
CA LYS A 74 -18.95 -11.44 -21.37
C LYS A 74 -19.86 -10.78 -20.34
N ALA A 75 -19.77 -11.17 -19.06
CA ALA A 75 -20.59 -10.62 -17.98
C ALA A 75 -20.26 -9.17 -17.63
N LEU A 76 -19.00 -8.75 -17.76
CA LEU A 76 -18.62 -7.33 -17.61
C LEU A 76 -19.04 -6.52 -18.84
N LEU A 77 -18.85 -7.09 -20.03
CA LEU A 77 -19.20 -6.41 -21.28
C LEU A 77 -20.71 -6.14 -21.39
N SER A 78 -21.56 -7.06 -20.94
CA SER A 78 -23.02 -6.84 -20.88
C SER A 78 -23.42 -5.72 -19.92
N LYS A 79 -22.53 -5.34 -19.00
CA LYS A 79 -22.72 -4.24 -18.06
C LYS A 79 -21.87 -3.01 -18.40
N ASN A 80 -21.49 -2.84 -19.68
CA ASN A 80 -20.72 -1.69 -20.17
C ASN A 80 -19.38 -1.46 -19.41
N THR A 81 -18.68 -2.56 -19.11
CA THR A 81 -17.34 -2.57 -18.51
C THR A 81 -16.44 -3.50 -19.31
N SER A 82 -15.28 -3.03 -19.74
CA SER A 82 -14.32 -3.88 -20.47
C SER A 82 -13.39 -4.63 -19.52
N LEU A 83 -12.80 -5.70 -20.02
CA LEU A 83 -11.81 -6.51 -19.31
C LEU A 83 -10.56 -6.66 -20.18
N VAL A 84 -9.39 -6.59 -19.54
CA VAL A 84 -8.11 -7.00 -20.12
C VAL A 84 -7.42 -7.90 -19.11
N GLY A 85 -6.99 -9.10 -19.51
CA GLY A 85 -6.27 -9.95 -18.57
C GLY A 85 -5.53 -11.08 -19.22
N THR A 86 -4.52 -11.59 -18.52
CA THR A 86 -3.88 -12.83 -18.94
C THR A 86 -4.83 -14.00 -18.73
N ILE A 87 -4.83 -14.99 -19.62
CA ILE A 87 -5.63 -16.21 -19.47
C ILE A 87 -4.73 -17.44 -19.65
N LYS A 88 -4.96 -18.48 -18.83
CA LYS A 88 -4.20 -19.73 -18.96
C LYS A 88 -4.62 -20.49 -20.21
N ARG A 89 -3.66 -20.98 -20.99
CA ARG A 89 -3.89 -21.73 -22.24
C ARG A 89 -4.69 -23.01 -22.07
N ASN A 90 -4.62 -23.64 -20.90
CA ASN A 90 -5.32 -24.88 -20.61
C ASN A 90 -6.79 -24.68 -20.20
N LYS A 91 -7.33 -23.45 -20.35
CA LYS A 91 -8.75 -23.19 -20.14
C LYS A 91 -9.55 -23.84 -21.26
N ARG A 92 -10.56 -24.63 -20.90
CA ARG A 92 -11.46 -25.33 -21.85
C ARG A 92 -12.22 -24.39 -22.79
N GLU A 93 -12.30 -23.11 -22.44
CA GLU A 93 -12.96 -22.06 -23.22
C GLU A 93 -12.11 -21.60 -24.42
N LEU A 94 -10.84 -22.00 -24.50
CA LEU A 94 -9.92 -21.58 -25.57
C LEU A 94 -9.80 -22.67 -26.64
N PRO A 95 -9.73 -22.31 -27.93
CA PRO A 95 -9.57 -23.29 -28.99
C PRO A 95 -8.20 -23.98 -28.93
N PRO A 96 -8.07 -25.23 -29.41
CA PRO A 96 -6.80 -25.96 -29.41
C PRO A 96 -5.65 -25.24 -30.12
N SER A 97 -5.96 -24.37 -31.09
CA SER A 97 -4.98 -23.55 -31.82
C SER A 97 -4.11 -22.67 -30.91
N VAL A 98 -4.60 -22.30 -29.72
CA VAL A 98 -3.84 -21.50 -28.73
C VAL A 98 -2.66 -22.27 -28.11
N GLN A 99 -2.68 -23.60 -28.19
CA GLN A 99 -1.63 -24.46 -27.66
C GLN A 99 -0.46 -24.64 -28.64
N VAL A 100 -0.68 -24.32 -29.92
CA VAL A 100 0.36 -24.41 -30.95
C VAL A 100 1.44 -23.36 -30.65
N THR A 101 2.69 -23.79 -30.73
CA THR A 101 3.84 -22.89 -30.59
C THR A 101 4.08 -22.22 -31.94
N ALA A 102 3.99 -20.90 -31.96
CA ALA A 102 4.24 -20.11 -33.16
C ALA A 102 5.71 -19.65 -33.21
N GLU A 103 6.08 -18.94 -34.28
CA GLU A 103 7.41 -18.35 -34.42
C GLU A 103 7.67 -17.28 -33.35
N LEU A 104 8.93 -17.09 -32.97
CA LEU A 104 9.30 -16.09 -31.96
C LEU A 104 8.89 -14.68 -32.42
N PHE A 105 8.27 -13.92 -31.53
CA PHE A 105 7.74 -12.57 -31.79
C PHE A 105 6.59 -12.53 -32.80
N SER A 106 5.94 -13.65 -33.07
CA SER A 106 4.66 -13.68 -33.79
C SER A 106 3.48 -13.49 -32.84
N THR A 107 2.40 -12.89 -33.35
CA THR A 107 1.12 -12.74 -32.66
C THR A 107 0.02 -13.37 -33.48
N THR A 108 -0.73 -14.30 -32.89
CA THR A 108 -1.98 -14.81 -33.45
C THR A 108 -3.14 -14.13 -32.74
N VAL A 109 -4.06 -13.55 -33.50
CA VAL A 109 -5.26 -12.89 -32.97
C VAL A 109 -6.48 -13.74 -33.32
N LEU A 110 -7.23 -14.14 -32.31
CA LEU A 110 -8.52 -14.81 -32.48
C LEU A 110 -9.61 -13.87 -32.00
N LYS A 111 -10.67 -13.71 -32.81
CA LYS A 111 -11.79 -12.82 -32.50
C LYS A 111 -13.08 -13.61 -32.48
N SER A 112 -13.89 -13.37 -31.45
CA SER A 112 -15.23 -13.91 -31.32
C SER A 112 -16.14 -12.80 -30.81
N GLU A 113 -17.11 -12.38 -31.62
CA GLU A 113 -18.00 -11.25 -31.29
C GLU A 113 -17.18 -9.99 -30.93
N LYS A 114 -17.34 -9.49 -29.69
CA LYS A 114 -16.63 -8.34 -29.11
C LYS A 114 -15.47 -8.76 -28.19
N VAL A 115 -15.04 -10.02 -28.26
CA VAL A 115 -13.93 -10.55 -27.46
C VAL A 115 -12.75 -10.85 -28.39
N VAL A 116 -11.58 -10.33 -28.02
CA VAL A 116 -10.32 -10.55 -28.71
C VAL A 116 -9.38 -11.35 -27.81
N LEU A 117 -8.75 -12.36 -28.39
CA LEU A 117 -7.71 -13.16 -27.76
C LEU A 117 -6.41 -12.99 -28.55
N SER A 118 -5.41 -12.40 -27.90
CA SER A 118 -4.06 -12.24 -28.45
C SER A 118 -3.14 -13.32 -27.90
N VAL A 119 -2.53 -14.12 -28.77
CA VAL A 119 -1.52 -15.12 -28.43
C VAL A 119 -0.18 -14.64 -28.95
N TYR A 120 0.68 -14.17 -28.06
CA TYR A 120 1.98 -13.59 -28.41
C TYR A 120 3.14 -14.50 -28.00
N GLN A 121 3.93 -14.96 -28.97
CA GLN A 121 5.06 -15.85 -28.71
C GLN A 121 6.30 -15.04 -28.27
N CYS A 122 6.37 -14.67 -26.99
CA CYS A 122 7.48 -13.87 -26.47
C CYS A 122 8.78 -14.65 -26.20
N LYS A 123 8.69 -15.96 -25.95
CA LYS A 123 9.83 -16.86 -25.69
C LYS A 123 9.65 -18.18 -26.42
N PRO A 124 10.72 -18.93 -26.79
CA PRO A 124 10.59 -20.15 -27.60
C PRO A 124 9.61 -21.21 -27.07
N ARG A 125 9.55 -21.39 -25.75
CA ARG A 125 8.65 -22.38 -25.10
C ARG A 125 7.50 -21.75 -24.31
N ARG A 126 7.34 -20.42 -24.38
CA ARG A 126 6.31 -19.70 -23.63
C ARG A 126 5.76 -18.53 -24.45
N ASN A 127 4.51 -18.64 -24.88
CA ASN A 127 3.67 -17.53 -25.29
C ASN A 127 2.94 -16.87 -24.10
N VAL A 128 2.46 -15.65 -24.33
CA VAL A 128 1.57 -14.88 -23.46
C VAL A 128 0.21 -14.84 -24.13
N THR A 129 -0.85 -15.14 -23.38
CA THR A 129 -2.23 -15.09 -23.87
C THR A 129 -2.99 -14.01 -23.13
N ILE A 130 -3.47 -13.01 -23.87
CA ILE A 130 -4.28 -11.90 -23.34
C ILE A 130 -5.70 -12.02 -23.88
N LEU A 131 -6.68 -12.03 -22.99
CA LEU A 131 -8.09 -11.89 -23.31
C LEU A 131 -8.49 -10.42 -23.10
N SER A 132 -9.09 -9.81 -24.11
CA SER A 132 -9.54 -8.43 -24.06
C SER A 132 -10.94 -8.24 -24.64
N THR A 133 -11.75 -7.40 -24.01
CA THR A 133 -13.00 -6.86 -24.57
C THR A 133 -12.94 -5.36 -24.83
N GLN A 134 -11.79 -4.75 -24.53
CA GLN A 134 -11.54 -3.32 -24.77
C GLN A 134 -11.05 -3.08 -26.20
N HIS A 135 -10.17 -3.94 -26.72
CA HIS A 135 -9.54 -3.78 -28.02
C HIS A 135 -10.39 -4.45 -29.11
N GLN A 136 -10.67 -3.73 -30.20
CA GLN A 136 -11.40 -4.27 -31.36
C GLN A 136 -10.46 -4.74 -32.48
N HIS A 137 -9.33 -4.05 -32.59
CA HIS A 137 -8.19 -4.32 -33.46
C HIS A 137 -6.94 -4.43 -32.57
N VAL A 138 -5.91 -5.12 -33.02
CA VAL A 138 -4.68 -5.31 -32.26
C VAL A 138 -3.53 -4.86 -33.13
N ASP A 139 -2.98 -3.70 -32.80
CA ASP A 139 -1.80 -3.19 -33.47
C ASP A 139 -0.55 -3.90 -32.94
N ILE A 140 0.41 -4.10 -33.83
CA ILE A 140 1.68 -4.77 -33.52
C ILE A 140 2.79 -3.74 -33.68
N SER A 141 3.58 -3.57 -32.63
CA SER A 141 4.73 -2.68 -32.63
C SER A 141 5.72 -3.04 -33.76
N THR A 142 6.32 -2.02 -34.36
CA THR A 142 7.36 -2.17 -35.39
C THR A 142 8.74 -2.49 -34.81
N GLU A 143 8.88 -2.47 -33.49
CA GLU A 143 10.13 -2.80 -32.81
C GLU A 143 10.55 -4.26 -33.02
N ARG A 144 11.82 -4.56 -32.71
CA ARG A 144 12.40 -5.91 -32.84
C ARG A 144 11.55 -7.01 -32.20
N LYS A 145 10.86 -6.73 -31.10
CA LYS A 145 10.04 -7.71 -30.37
C LYS A 145 8.62 -7.84 -30.91
N LYS A 146 8.16 -6.97 -31.80
CA LYS A 146 6.80 -6.99 -32.38
C LYS A 146 5.71 -7.22 -31.33
N THR A 147 5.80 -6.47 -30.23
CA THR A 147 4.85 -6.59 -29.11
C THR A 147 3.47 -6.12 -29.55
N PRO A 148 2.39 -6.88 -29.28
CA PRO A 148 1.06 -6.42 -29.59
C PRO A 148 0.58 -5.41 -28.53
N GLU A 149 -0.20 -4.43 -28.96
CA GLU A 149 -0.79 -3.37 -28.13
C GLU A 149 -1.46 -3.94 -26.87
N THR A 150 -2.21 -5.04 -27.01
CA THR A 150 -2.86 -5.74 -25.88
C THR A 150 -1.90 -6.16 -24.76
N VAL A 151 -0.66 -6.53 -25.08
CA VAL A 151 0.38 -6.90 -24.10
C VAL A 151 0.98 -5.64 -23.46
N GLU A 152 1.17 -4.58 -24.24
CA GLU A 152 1.67 -3.29 -23.75
C GLU A 152 0.67 -2.65 -22.78
N TYR A 153 -0.60 -2.59 -23.16
CA TYR A 153 -1.69 -2.10 -22.31
C TYR A 153 -1.80 -2.92 -21.01
N TYR A 154 -1.72 -4.25 -21.11
CA TYR A 154 -1.73 -5.12 -19.92
C TYR A 154 -0.53 -4.82 -19.01
N ASN A 155 0.66 -4.64 -19.57
CA ASN A 155 1.87 -4.35 -18.79
C ASN A 155 1.78 -3.00 -18.06
N HIS A 156 1.16 -1.99 -18.70
CA HIS A 156 0.91 -0.69 -18.08
C HIS A 156 -0.09 -0.79 -16.91
N SER A 157 -1.18 -1.54 -17.08
CA SER A 157 -2.29 -1.55 -16.11
C SER A 157 -2.17 -2.60 -15.00
N LYS A 158 -1.46 -3.72 -15.22
CA LYS A 158 -1.37 -4.83 -14.25
C LYS A 158 -0.70 -4.46 -12.91
N VAL A 159 0.03 -3.35 -12.86
CA VAL A 159 0.89 -2.99 -11.72
C VAL A 159 0.13 -2.29 -10.58
N GLY A 160 -1.11 -1.86 -10.77
CA GLY A 160 -1.84 -1.03 -9.80
C GLY A 160 -1.86 -1.60 -8.37
N VAL A 161 -2.30 -2.85 -8.22
CA VAL A 161 -2.37 -3.52 -6.91
C VAL A 161 -0.97 -3.86 -6.36
N ASP A 162 -0.03 -4.26 -7.21
CA ASP A 162 1.34 -4.59 -6.79
C ASP A 162 2.08 -3.35 -6.25
N VAL A 163 1.88 -2.19 -6.87
CA VAL A 163 2.44 -0.91 -6.40
C VAL A 163 1.79 -0.49 -5.08
N LEU A 164 0.47 -0.63 -4.94
CA LEU A 164 -0.22 -0.38 -3.67
C LEU A 164 0.33 -1.28 -2.54
N ASP A 165 0.52 -2.57 -2.80
CA ASP A 165 1.11 -3.53 -1.86
C ASP A 165 2.56 -3.18 -1.50
N GLN A 166 3.36 -2.75 -2.49
CA GLN A 166 4.72 -2.26 -2.26
C GLN A 166 4.72 -0.98 -1.39
N MET A 167 3.83 -0.04 -1.68
CA MET A 167 3.66 1.18 -0.91
C MET A 167 3.30 0.88 0.55
N ALA A 168 2.37 -0.03 0.79
CA ALA A 168 1.96 -0.44 2.14
C ALA A 168 3.13 -1.09 2.91
N ARG A 169 3.98 -1.88 2.25
CA ARG A 169 5.17 -2.47 2.90
C ARG A 169 6.24 -1.46 3.30
N GLN A 170 6.44 -0.40 2.51
CA GLN A 170 7.53 0.56 2.74
C GLN A 170 7.37 1.36 4.04
N TYR A 171 6.14 1.72 4.41
CA TYR A 171 5.83 2.46 5.64
C TYR A 171 4.69 1.77 6.40
N SER A 172 4.94 0.54 6.83
CA SER A 172 3.94 -0.25 7.56
C SER A 172 3.97 0.02 9.06
N VAL A 173 2.80 0.13 9.68
CA VAL A 173 2.63 0.25 11.14
C VAL A 173 2.55 -1.10 11.85
N LYS A 174 2.76 -2.21 11.14
CA LYS A 174 2.63 -3.57 11.68
C LYS A 174 3.60 -3.83 12.82
N GLY A 175 3.03 -4.05 14.02
CA GLY A 175 3.72 -4.64 15.16
C GLY A 175 3.51 -6.16 15.26
N GLY A 176 4.44 -6.84 15.92
CA GLY A 176 4.27 -8.26 16.27
C GLY A 176 3.02 -8.48 17.13
N THR A 177 2.12 -9.35 16.69
CA THR A 177 0.86 -9.64 17.40
C THR A 177 0.48 -11.11 17.28
N ARG A 178 -0.12 -11.66 18.33
CA ARG A 178 -0.75 -12.99 18.34
C ARG A 178 -2.25 -12.95 18.07
N ARG A 179 -2.82 -11.75 17.90
CA ARG A 179 -4.25 -11.53 17.68
C ARG A 179 -4.47 -11.15 16.22
N TRP A 180 -5.06 -12.05 15.45
CA TRP A 180 -5.32 -11.84 14.02
C TRP A 180 -6.14 -10.57 13.69
N PRO A 181 -7.13 -10.13 14.51
CA PRO A 181 -7.88 -8.91 14.20
C PRO A 181 -6.99 -7.66 14.26
N VAL A 182 -6.02 -7.64 15.18
CA VAL A 182 -5.04 -6.55 15.29
C VAL A 182 -4.15 -6.49 14.05
N ALA A 183 -3.75 -7.65 13.51
CA ALA A 183 -2.98 -7.71 12.27
C ALA A 183 -3.79 -7.18 11.07
N VAL A 184 -5.09 -7.47 11.01
CA VAL A 184 -5.99 -6.89 9.99
C VAL A 184 -6.09 -5.38 10.16
N PHE A 185 -6.29 -4.91 11.39
CA PHE A 185 -6.39 -3.47 11.69
C PHE A 185 -5.15 -2.70 11.22
N TYR A 186 -3.94 -3.21 11.44
CA TYR A 186 -2.72 -2.58 10.90
C TYR A 186 -2.72 -2.46 9.38
N ASN A 187 -3.18 -3.49 8.66
CA ASN A 187 -3.30 -3.38 7.19
C ASN A 187 -4.29 -2.29 6.77
N VAL A 188 -5.42 -2.16 7.49
CA VAL A 188 -6.42 -1.14 7.21
C VAL A 188 -5.83 0.26 7.42
N LEU A 189 -5.05 0.47 8.49
CA LEU A 189 -4.35 1.74 8.73
C LEU A 189 -3.36 2.07 7.62
N ASP A 190 -2.53 1.11 7.20
CA ASP A 190 -1.54 1.31 6.12
C ASP A 190 -2.25 1.75 4.82
N LEU A 191 -3.37 1.12 4.47
CA LEU A 191 -4.15 1.42 3.27
C LEU A 191 -4.91 2.75 3.39
N ALA A 192 -5.47 3.07 4.57
CA ALA A 192 -6.17 4.32 4.83
C ALA A 192 -5.23 5.53 4.67
N VAL A 193 -4.00 5.43 5.17
CA VAL A 193 -2.98 6.49 5.02
C VAL A 193 -2.60 6.70 3.55
N ILE A 194 -2.52 5.62 2.76
CA ILE A 194 -2.25 5.74 1.31
C ILE A 194 -3.41 6.46 0.61
N ASN A 195 -4.66 6.06 0.87
CA ASN A 195 -5.83 6.72 0.29
C ASN A 195 -5.93 8.20 0.71
N ALA A 196 -5.68 8.52 1.99
CA ALA A 196 -5.68 9.89 2.48
C ALA A 196 -4.59 10.74 1.80
N TRP A 197 -3.39 10.19 1.61
CA TRP A 197 -2.31 10.87 0.90
C TRP A 197 -2.64 11.12 -0.58
N VAL A 198 -3.27 10.16 -1.26
CA VAL A 198 -3.74 10.33 -2.64
C VAL A 198 -4.78 11.46 -2.72
N LEU A 199 -5.78 11.45 -1.83
CA LEU A 199 -6.82 12.49 -1.78
C LEU A 199 -6.23 13.87 -1.48
N TYR A 200 -5.29 13.95 -0.53
CA TYR A 200 -4.61 15.20 -0.19
C TYR A 200 -3.95 15.83 -1.41
N ARG A 201 -3.21 15.02 -2.20
CA ARG A 201 -2.55 15.48 -3.42
C ARG A 201 -3.54 15.90 -4.50
N SER A 202 -4.62 15.14 -4.68
CA SER A 202 -5.64 15.42 -5.68
C SER A 202 -6.46 16.67 -5.36
N CYS A 203 -6.84 16.89 -4.10
CA CYS A 203 -7.69 18.01 -3.71
C CYS A 203 -6.91 19.32 -3.54
N LEU A 204 -5.69 19.27 -3.02
CA LEU A 204 -4.89 20.48 -2.74
C LEU A 204 -3.89 20.81 -3.84
N SER A 205 -3.76 19.96 -4.86
CA SER A 205 -2.75 20.08 -5.93
C SER A 205 -1.31 20.23 -5.40
N GLN A 206 -1.05 19.76 -4.19
CA GLN A 206 0.25 19.80 -3.56
C GLN A 206 0.99 18.47 -3.76
N ASN A 207 2.29 18.55 -4.01
CA ASN A 207 3.14 17.38 -4.18
C ASN A 207 4.03 17.17 -2.94
N ILE A 208 3.41 16.72 -1.84
CA ILE A 208 4.14 16.39 -0.60
C ILE A 208 4.62 14.93 -0.65
N PRO A 209 5.90 14.65 -0.32
CA PRO A 209 6.38 13.29 -0.14
C PRO A 209 5.57 12.53 0.92
N ARG A 210 5.21 11.27 0.64
CA ARG A 210 4.36 10.47 1.53
C ARG A 210 4.85 10.41 2.98
N ARG A 211 6.17 10.36 3.18
CA ARG A 211 6.79 10.38 4.51
C ARG A 211 6.42 11.63 5.30
N ASP A 212 6.49 12.79 4.68
CA ASP A 212 6.28 14.06 5.36
C ASP A 212 4.79 14.26 5.65
N PHE A 213 3.91 13.83 4.73
CA PHE A 213 2.48 13.72 4.99
C PHE A 213 2.16 12.83 6.21
N MET A 214 2.80 11.66 6.31
CA MET A 214 2.61 10.76 7.46
C MET A 214 3.09 11.38 8.78
N LEU A 215 4.20 12.11 8.77
CA LEU A 215 4.70 12.82 9.95
C LEU A 215 3.72 13.92 10.37
N GLN A 216 3.24 14.72 9.43
CA GLN A 216 2.24 15.75 9.69
C GLN A 216 0.96 15.14 10.27
N LEU A 217 0.44 14.08 9.65
CA LEU A 217 -0.74 13.35 10.14
C LEU A 217 -0.53 12.85 11.58
N ALA A 218 0.65 12.31 11.90
CA ALA A 218 0.97 11.85 13.25
C ALA A 218 1.04 13.00 14.27
N HIS A 219 1.51 14.18 13.86
CA HIS A 219 1.53 15.38 14.69
C HIS A 219 0.11 15.90 14.96
N GLU A 220 -0.75 15.91 13.95
CA GLU A 220 -2.15 16.35 14.06
C GLU A 220 -2.96 15.40 14.95
N LEU A 221 -2.86 14.09 14.72
CA LEU A 221 -3.60 13.08 15.50
C LEU A 221 -3.23 13.05 17.00
N ARG A 222 -2.00 13.43 17.35
CA ARG A 222 -1.56 13.49 18.76
C ARG A 222 -1.78 14.85 19.42
N ALA A 223 -2.09 15.90 18.66
CA ALA A 223 -2.07 17.28 19.15
C ALA A 223 -3.02 17.49 20.34
N GLU A 224 -4.27 17.04 20.21
CA GLU A 224 -5.29 17.16 21.25
C GLU A 224 -4.89 16.41 22.54
N TRP A 225 -4.42 15.17 22.40
CA TRP A 225 -3.95 14.39 23.54
C TRP A 225 -2.77 15.06 24.25
N MET A 226 -1.79 15.55 23.49
CA MET A 226 -0.64 16.27 24.05
C MET A 226 -1.05 17.57 24.74
N ALA A 227 -2.03 18.30 24.21
CA ALA A 227 -2.59 19.48 24.85
C ALA A 227 -3.29 19.13 26.17
N SER A 228 -4.04 18.01 26.24
CA SER A 228 -4.69 17.55 27.47
C SER A 228 -3.71 17.10 28.56
N LYS A 229 -2.49 16.70 28.17
CA LYS A 229 -1.41 16.27 29.07
C LYS A 229 -0.42 17.39 29.37
N ALA A 230 -0.53 18.52 28.68
CA ALA A 230 0.30 19.67 28.98
C ALA A 230 -0.05 20.13 30.41
N PRO A 231 0.93 20.17 31.32
CA PRO A 231 0.69 20.80 32.61
C PRO A 231 0.20 22.23 32.36
N PRO A 232 -0.72 22.77 33.19
CA PRO A 232 -1.06 24.17 33.12
C PRO A 232 0.26 24.95 33.16
N LEU A 233 0.48 25.83 32.18
CA LEU A 233 1.63 26.72 32.10
C LEU A 233 1.64 27.63 33.34
N ALA A 234 2.14 27.12 34.46
CA ALA A 234 2.62 27.92 35.57
C ALA A 234 4.01 28.42 35.15
N GLY A 235 4.08 29.72 34.89
CA GLY A 235 5.21 30.41 34.28
C GLY A 235 6.56 30.11 34.92
N LEU A 236 7.29 29.18 34.34
CA LEU A 236 8.73 29.08 34.50
C LEU A 236 9.39 29.44 33.16
N PRO A 237 10.19 30.52 33.11
CA PRO A 237 10.96 30.84 31.92
C PRO A 237 12.03 29.76 31.75
N PHE A 238 11.73 28.75 30.95
CA PHE A 238 12.72 27.76 30.55
C PHE A 238 13.62 28.38 29.48
N SER A 239 14.52 29.27 29.91
CA SER A 239 15.63 29.70 29.06
C SER A 239 16.59 28.52 28.92
N PHE A 240 16.49 27.78 27.81
CA PHE A 240 17.62 26.98 27.34
C PHE A 240 18.75 27.97 27.00
N ALA A 241 19.59 28.29 27.98
CA ALA A 241 20.82 29.01 27.75
C ALA A 241 21.77 28.09 26.98
N SER A 242 21.65 28.14 25.65
CA SER A 242 22.63 27.59 24.72
C SER A 242 23.96 28.32 24.95
N GLY A 243 25.03 27.58 25.26
CA GLY A 243 26.40 28.11 25.11
C GLY A 243 27.24 28.40 26.37
N LYS A 244 27.15 27.63 27.46
CA LYS A 244 28.23 27.63 28.48
C LYS A 244 28.71 26.21 28.79
N GLY A 245 30.03 26.00 28.74
CA GLY A 245 30.66 24.71 29.03
C GLY A 245 30.27 24.16 30.40
N ARG A 246 30.31 22.83 30.56
CA ARG A 246 29.89 22.15 31.80
C ARG A 246 30.72 22.65 33.00
N MET A 247 30.05 23.22 34.00
CA MET A 247 30.65 23.73 35.24
C MET A 247 30.90 22.57 36.22
N SER A 248 31.89 22.69 37.11
CA SER A 248 32.06 21.73 38.20
C SER A 248 30.96 21.87 39.26
N CYS A 249 30.48 20.76 39.81
CA CYS A 249 29.52 20.77 40.90
C CYS A 249 30.13 21.47 42.12
N MET A 250 29.45 22.50 42.63
CA MET A 250 29.85 23.30 43.79
C MET A 250 29.34 22.70 45.11
N VAL A 251 28.28 21.89 45.05
CA VAL A 251 27.61 21.33 46.23
C VAL A 251 28.45 20.23 46.89
N LYS A 252 29.06 19.36 46.06
CA LYS A 252 30.01 18.29 46.45
C LYS A 252 29.62 17.41 47.65
N THR A 253 28.34 17.31 48.00
CA THR A 253 27.85 16.46 49.10
C THR A 253 27.96 14.97 48.78
N HIS A 254 27.64 14.58 47.54
CA HIS A 254 27.71 13.19 47.06
C HIS A 254 28.52 13.02 45.77
N CYS A 255 29.36 14.01 45.43
CA CYS A 255 30.22 13.94 44.26
C CYS A 255 31.57 14.62 44.48
N LYS A 256 32.63 14.11 43.86
CA LYS A 256 34.00 14.68 43.98
C LYS A 256 34.41 15.56 42.78
N ARG A 257 34.04 15.18 41.54
CA ARG A 257 34.49 15.87 40.30
C ARG A 257 33.41 15.99 39.22
N ASN A 258 32.14 15.82 39.57
CA ASN A 258 31.08 15.84 38.55
C ASN A 258 30.95 17.23 37.91
N LYS A 259 30.70 17.25 36.60
CA LYS A 259 30.36 18.47 35.86
C LYS A 259 28.87 18.50 35.53
N THR A 260 28.28 19.68 35.45
CA THR A 260 26.85 19.91 35.28
C THR A 260 26.57 21.18 34.48
N LEU A 261 25.40 21.23 33.85
CA LEU A 261 24.82 22.44 33.26
C LEU A 261 23.71 23.02 34.15
N CYS A 262 23.27 22.26 35.14
CA CYS A 262 22.16 22.64 36.02
C CYS A 262 22.65 23.48 37.18
N LYS A 263 21.82 24.45 37.58
CA LYS A 263 22.02 25.29 38.76
C LYS A 263 20.91 25.04 39.77
N CYS A 264 21.21 25.25 41.04
CA CYS A 264 20.23 25.19 42.11
C CYS A 264 19.25 26.37 42.01
N ASP A 265 17.95 26.11 42.07
CA ASP A 265 16.92 27.16 41.97
C ASP A 265 16.93 28.14 43.16
N LYS A 266 17.44 27.73 44.32
CA LYS A 266 17.51 28.58 45.53
C LYS A 266 18.80 29.39 45.65
N CYS A 267 19.96 28.78 45.40
CA CYS A 267 21.26 29.43 45.60
C CYS A 267 22.02 29.75 44.31
N GLY A 268 21.55 29.28 43.15
CA GLY A 268 22.21 29.49 41.86
C GLY A 268 23.49 28.67 41.62
N ASP A 269 23.92 27.87 42.60
CA ASP A 269 25.13 27.06 42.51
C ASP A 269 25.01 25.93 41.48
N ALA A 270 26.10 25.64 40.78
CA ALA A 270 26.15 24.50 39.87
C ALA A 270 25.99 23.17 40.64
N VAL A 271 24.95 22.41 40.32
CA VAL A 271 24.60 21.15 41.01
C VAL A 271 24.46 19.99 40.02
N CYS A 272 25.09 18.85 40.32
CA CYS A 272 24.94 17.63 39.52
C CYS A 272 23.77 16.77 40.04
N GLY A 273 23.26 15.86 39.21
CA GLY A 273 22.12 15.01 39.57
C GLY A 273 22.29 14.22 40.87
N LYS A 274 23.52 13.81 41.24
CA LYS A 274 23.79 13.12 42.53
C LYS A 274 23.65 14.02 43.76
N CYS A 275 23.80 15.33 43.60
CA CYS A 275 23.72 16.31 44.68
C CYS A 275 22.41 17.13 44.62
N THR A 276 21.49 16.76 43.72
CA THR A 276 20.16 17.35 43.55
C THR A 276 19.16 16.50 44.33
N ALA A 277 18.29 17.14 45.09
CA ALA A 277 17.23 16.45 45.81
C ALA A 277 16.15 15.97 44.84
N LYS A 278 15.53 14.82 45.13
CA LYS A 278 14.76 14.02 44.15
C LYS A 278 13.55 14.71 43.50
N VAL A 279 13.14 15.92 43.92
CA VAL A 279 11.84 16.50 43.49
C VAL A 279 11.89 17.94 43.01
N LEU A 280 12.99 18.68 43.14
CA LEU A 280 13.17 20.02 42.57
C LEU A 280 14.65 20.19 42.20
N ASN A 281 15.01 21.10 41.26
CA ASN A 281 16.42 21.41 40.96
C ASN A 281 17.08 22.18 42.13
N VAL A 282 16.91 21.69 43.35
CA VAL A 282 17.42 22.25 44.60
C VAL A 282 18.53 21.32 45.09
N CYS A 283 19.67 21.90 45.45
CA CYS A 283 20.79 21.13 45.97
C CYS A 283 20.52 20.66 47.41
N ASN A 284 21.19 19.59 47.83
CA ASN A 284 21.04 19.03 49.18
C ASN A 284 21.42 20.00 50.32
N LYS A 285 22.06 21.14 50.03
CA LYS A 285 22.34 22.19 51.03
C LYS A 285 21.16 23.16 51.24
N CYS A 286 20.24 23.22 50.28
CA CYS A 286 19.11 24.15 50.28
C CYS A 286 17.76 23.44 50.47
N VAL A 287 17.79 22.13 50.69
CA VAL A 287 16.65 21.35 51.20
C VAL A 287 16.55 21.59 52.70
#